data_AF-A0A2D5I2D9-F1
#
_entry.id   AF-A0A2D5I2D9-F1
#
_cell.length_a   1.000
_cell.length_b   1.000
_cell.length_c   1.000
_cell.angle_alpha   90.00
_cell.angle_beta   90.00
_cell.angle_gamma   90.00
#
_symmetry.space_group_name_H-M   'P 1'
#
loop_
_entity.id
_entity.type
_entity.pdbx_description
1 polymer ?
#
loop_
_entity_poly.entity_id
_entity_poly.type
_entity_poly.pdbx_seq_one_letter_code
_entity_poly.pdbx_strand_id
1 'polypeptide(L)'
;MTLTSDQLNNPLRSGNAYIDSLVYDSHLIPNWNQKISDDGNLIKYSFNLGSDTLSNYQEVTVFSKIQQQYTESALNYIDRVTGLNHESTNDPTTADLLFYNADLSRGTTGLTESSISLTTNVRTGEVAESTIRSFLYMDTDDTTVAGGYGPNSYWYETLLHELGHTLGLVHPHEGVILSPSLDNTSISLMSYNENGGPYSYFQPLDIHALHFLYGGDGIGGQFGAYTQTPPVDGTPAKPYLIYSGLEKFYPDSIMNTLASDSQGRTGSSSLINSSADQVFSATVETSVFDFSDLRYEDITFTKTGSKSYSVFSLQYGTDTLNNFTRVTFNDGTLALDVGEGETAGQAYRLYQAAFARTPDLPGVAYHMNDMENNGLSITQIASNFIASPEFKTKYGDNPTEEQYINLLYQNVLNRTPAEFEVEYYKERFQEGSTDWNTTLVFFAESPENILAVAPEISQGILLDL
;
A
#
# COMPACT_ATOMS: atom_id res chain seq x y z
N MET A 1 2.52 -24.31 5.31
CA MET A 1 1.18 -24.80 4.90
C MET A 1 1.38 -26.06 4.07
N THR A 2 0.54 -27.09 4.19
CA THR A 2 0.67 -28.30 3.36
C THR A 2 -0.38 -28.24 2.24
N LEU A 3 0.06 -28.00 1.01
CA LEU A 3 -0.82 -28.07 -0.17
C LEU A 3 -1.06 -29.54 -0.55
N THR A 4 -2.30 -29.85 -0.92
CA THR A 4 -2.69 -31.14 -1.49
C THR A 4 -2.74 -31.08 -3.00
N SER A 5 -2.58 -32.22 -3.67
CA SER A 5 -2.74 -32.31 -5.12
C SER A 5 -4.13 -31.84 -5.58
N ASP A 6 -5.17 -32.08 -4.78
CA ASP A 6 -6.53 -31.62 -5.06
C ASP A 6 -6.66 -30.10 -4.98
N GLN A 7 -5.95 -29.42 -4.07
CA GLN A 7 -5.93 -27.96 -4.02
C GLN A 7 -5.18 -27.33 -5.18
N LEU A 8 -4.18 -28.02 -5.74
CA LEU A 8 -3.47 -27.57 -6.94
C LEU A 8 -4.29 -27.76 -8.21
N ASN A 9 -5.07 -28.84 -8.28
CA ASN A 9 -5.91 -29.17 -9.44
C ASN A 9 -7.25 -28.42 -9.45
N ASN A 10 -7.64 -27.82 -8.32
CA ASN A 10 -8.86 -27.04 -8.23
C ASN A 10 -8.58 -25.55 -8.39
N PRO A 11 -9.41 -24.83 -9.16
CA PRO A 11 -9.22 -23.41 -9.35
C PRO A 11 -9.41 -22.59 -8.08
N LEU A 12 -8.56 -21.58 -7.87
CA LEU A 12 -8.79 -20.56 -6.86
C LEU A 12 -10.05 -19.74 -7.19
N ARG A 13 -10.86 -19.47 -6.17
CA ARG A 13 -12.05 -18.61 -6.26
C ARG A 13 -12.11 -17.71 -5.03
N SER A 14 -12.19 -16.42 -5.28
CA SER A 14 -12.49 -15.41 -4.27
C SER A 14 -13.99 -15.35 -3.94
N GLY A 15 -14.84 -15.75 -4.90
CA GLY A 15 -16.29 -15.51 -4.82
C GLY A 15 -16.71 -14.11 -5.30
N ASN A 16 -15.76 -13.30 -5.78
CA ASN A 16 -15.99 -12.01 -6.42
C ASN A 16 -15.65 -12.12 -7.90
N ALA A 17 -16.64 -11.91 -8.77
CA ALA A 17 -16.49 -12.06 -10.21
C ALA A 17 -15.44 -11.14 -10.84
N TYR A 18 -15.14 -9.99 -10.22
CA TYR A 18 -14.08 -9.09 -10.71
C TYR A 18 -12.69 -9.64 -10.40
N ILE A 19 -12.45 -10.13 -9.19
CA ILE A 19 -11.15 -10.72 -8.84
C ILE A 19 -10.97 -12.04 -9.59
N ASP A 20 -12.03 -12.84 -9.65
CA ASP A 20 -12.06 -14.13 -10.35
C ASP A 20 -11.86 -14.00 -11.87
N SER A 21 -11.94 -12.79 -12.44
CA SER A 21 -11.57 -12.57 -13.85
C SER A 21 -10.06 -12.60 -14.08
N LEU A 22 -9.25 -12.36 -13.04
CA LEU A 22 -7.78 -12.28 -13.14
C LEU A 22 -7.05 -13.45 -12.47
N VAL A 23 -7.69 -14.27 -11.64
CA VAL A 23 -6.98 -15.30 -10.83
C VAL A 23 -7.36 -16.75 -11.18
N TYR A 24 -8.04 -16.96 -12.31
CA TYR A 24 -8.67 -18.24 -12.65
C TYR A 24 -8.01 -19.02 -13.82
N ASP A 25 -7.43 -20.19 -13.53
CA ASP A 25 -7.73 -21.55 -14.06
C ASP A 25 -6.53 -22.46 -13.74
N SER A 26 -6.82 -23.62 -13.13
CA SER A 26 -5.89 -24.74 -12.84
C SER A 26 -5.01 -25.22 -14.02
N HIS A 27 -5.26 -24.79 -15.25
CA HIS A 27 -4.53 -25.23 -16.44
C HIS A 27 -3.68 -24.16 -17.13
N LEU A 28 -3.71 -22.89 -16.69
CA LEU A 28 -3.16 -21.80 -17.50
C LEU A 28 -1.90 -21.13 -16.93
N ILE A 29 -1.81 -20.79 -15.64
CA ILE A 29 -0.62 -20.08 -15.13
C ILE A 29 -0.31 -20.46 -13.67
N PRO A 30 0.93 -20.94 -13.35
CA PRO A 30 1.40 -21.11 -11.98
C PRO A 30 1.43 -19.81 -11.19
N ASN A 31 1.22 -19.86 -9.87
CA ASN A 31 1.44 -18.72 -8.97
C ASN A 31 2.36 -19.10 -7.82
N TRP A 32 3.00 -18.13 -7.18
CA TRP A 32 4.05 -18.40 -6.20
C TRP A 32 3.56 -19.05 -4.92
N ASN A 33 2.26 -19.00 -4.59
CA ASN A 33 1.74 -19.79 -3.47
C ASN A 33 1.83 -21.30 -3.70
N GLN A 34 2.05 -21.74 -4.94
CA GLN A 34 2.28 -23.12 -5.28
C GLN A 34 3.74 -23.54 -5.14
N LYS A 35 4.67 -22.61 -4.82
CA LYS A 35 6.08 -22.89 -4.51
C LYS A 35 6.18 -23.40 -3.06
N ILE A 36 6.62 -24.65 -2.91
CA ILE A 36 6.83 -25.31 -1.61
C ILE A 36 8.33 -25.56 -1.48
N SER A 37 9.00 -24.65 -0.77
CA SER A 37 10.45 -24.66 -0.54
C SER A 37 10.79 -24.02 0.81
N ASP A 38 12.01 -24.29 1.31
CA ASP A 38 12.46 -23.82 2.63
C ASP A 38 12.83 -22.32 2.69
N ASP A 39 12.89 -21.65 1.55
CA ASP A 39 13.29 -20.24 1.40
C ASP A 39 12.11 -19.25 1.44
N GLY A 40 10.92 -19.70 1.82
CA GLY A 40 9.78 -18.83 2.14
C GLY A 40 9.29 -18.03 0.93
N ASN A 41 9.24 -16.71 1.07
CA ASN A 41 8.78 -15.76 0.05
C ASN A 41 9.87 -15.31 -0.95
N LEU A 42 11.07 -15.92 -0.89
CA LEU A 42 12.18 -15.59 -1.79
C LEU A 42 11.93 -16.09 -3.22
N ILE A 43 12.06 -15.19 -4.19
CA ILE A 43 12.05 -15.47 -5.62
C ILE A 43 13.40 -15.04 -6.21
N LYS A 44 14.19 -16.00 -6.70
CA LYS A 44 15.48 -15.68 -7.31
C LYS A 44 15.29 -15.31 -8.77
N TYR A 45 15.93 -14.24 -9.22
CA TYR A 45 15.89 -13.85 -10.63
C TYR A 45 17.27 -13.68 -11.26
N SER A 46 17.33 -13.84 -12.59
CA SER A 46 18.57 -13.69 -13.36
C SER A 46 18.31 -13.06 -14.72
N PHE A 47 19.25 -12.20 -15.13
CA PHE A 47 19.36 -11.67 -16.50
C PHE A 47 20.37 -12.45 -17.35
N ASN A 48 21.15 -13.35 -16.74
CA ASN A 48 22.14 -14.17 -17.44
C ASN A 48 21.44 -15.30 -18.21
N LEU A 49 21.91 -15.59 -19.43
CA LEU A 49 21.39 -16.68 -20.25
C LEU A 49 21.65 -18.04 -19.60
N GLY A 50 20.58 -18.78 -19.33
CA GLY A 50 20.63 -20.19 -18.97
C GLY A 50 20.83 -21.11 -20.18
N SER A 51 21.24 -22.36 -19.94
CA SER A 51 21.29 -23.40 -20.98
C SER A 51 19.92 -23.99 -21.32
N ASP A 52 18.91 -23.61 -20.56
CA ASP A 52 17.51 -24.02 -20.65
C ASP A 52 16.62 -22.96 -21.29
N THR A 53 17.22 -22.00 -22.00
CA THR A 53 16.47 -21.09 -22.88
C THR A 53 15.64 -21.92 -23.85
N LEU A 54 14.34 -21.59 -23.92
CA LEU A 54 13.39 -22.35 -24.73
C LEU A 54 13.77 -22.23 -26.21
N SER A 55 14.01 -23.37 -26.85
CA SER A 55 14.55 -23.50 -28.22
C SER A 55 13.67 -22.93 -29.33
N ASN A 56 12.53 -22.35 -28.98
CA ASN A 56 11.44 -21.99 -29.88
C ASN A 56 11.55 -20.53 -30.36
N TYR A 57 12.34 -19.71 -29.67
CA TYR A 57 12.48 -18.27 -29.93
C TYR A 57 13.81 -17.95 -30.61
N GLN A 58 13.79 -17.01 -31.56
CA GLN A 58 14.98 -16.54 -32.26
C GLN A 58 15.56 -15.31 -31.57
N GLU A 59 16.85 -15.06 -31.80
CA GLU A 59 17.56 -13.85 -31.35
C GLU A 59 17.48 -13.57 -29.83
N VAL A 60 17.45 -14.64 -29.01
CA VAL A 60 17.41 -14.49 -27.56
C VAL A 60 18.67 -13.79 -27.05
N THR A 61 18.49 -12.63 -26.40
CA THR A 61 19.57 -11.82 -25.84
C THR A 61 19.27 -11.41 -24.40
N VAL A 62 20.31 -11.08 -23.64
CA VAL A 62 20.14 -10.55 -22.29
C VAL A 62 19.52 -9.15 -22.34
N PHE A 63 18.76 -8.79 -21.30
CA PHE A 63 18.33 -7.41 -21.09
C PHE A 63 19.54 -6.46 -21.05
N SER A 64 19.39 -5.30 -21.68
CA SER A 64 20.35 -4.19 -21.56
C SER A 64 20.38 -3.66 -20.13
N LYS A 65 21.43 -2.91 -19.76
CA LYS A 65 21.56 -2.36 -18.40
C LYS A 65 20.37 -1.49 -17.96
N ILE A 66 19.78 -0.74 -18.89
CA ILE A 66 18.62 0.10 -18.59
C ILE A 66 17.34 -0.72 -18.39
N GLN A 67 17.17 -1.80 -19.16
CA GLN A 67 16.06 -2.73 -18.96
C GLN A 67 16.19 -3.44 -17.61
N GLN A 68 17.40 -3.93 -17.26
CA GLN A 68 17.69 -4.55 -15.96
C GLN A 68 17.30 -3.62 -14.80
N GLN A 69 17.74 -2.36 -14.84
CA GLN A 69 17.44 -1.36 -13.81
C GLN A 69 15.93 -1.13 -13.61
N TYR A 70 15.16 -1.02 -14.69
CA TYR A 70 13.71 -0.80 -14.58
C TYR A 70 12.96 -2.07 -14.21
N THR A 71 13.45 -3.25 -14.62
CA THR A 71 12.95 -4.53 -14.12
C THR A 71 13.15 -4.67 -12.61
N GLU A 72 14.33 -4.34 -12.09
CA GLU A 72 14.60 -4.33 -10.65
C GLU A 72 13.65 -3.36 -9.91
N SER A 73 13.36 -2.20 -10.51
CA SER A 73 12.41 -1.24 -9.96
C SER A 73 10.97 -1.78 -9.93
N ALA A 74 10.55 -2.48 -10.98
CA ALA A 74 9.25 -3.16 -11.04
C ALA A 74 9.14 -4.31 -10.03
N LEU A 75 10.20 -5.10 -9.85
CA LEU A 75 10.26 -6.18 -8.85
C LEU A 75 10.18 -5.63 -7.43
N ASN A 76 10.90 -4.55 -7.11
CA ASN A 76 10.79 -3.88 -5.81
C ASN A 76 9.37 -3.36 -5.56
N TYR A 77 8.69 -2.85 -6.60
CA TYR A 77 7.29 -2.46 -6.51
C TYR A 77 6.38 -3.66 -6.21
N ILE A 78 6.58 -4.78 -6.90
CA ILE A 78 5.86 -6.04 -6.68
C ILE A 78 6.05 -6.56 -5.26
N ASP A 79 7.27 -6.52 -4.73
CA ASP A 79 7.57 -6.96 -3.37
C ASP A 79 6.76 -6.17 -2.34
N ARG A 80 6.60 -4.86 -2.53
CA ARG A 80 5.71 -4.03 -1.67
C ARG A 80 4.24 -4.38 -1.79
N VAL A 81 3.77 -4.74 -2.98
CA VAL A 81 2.35 -5.09 -3.22
C VAL A 81 2.01 -6.47 -2.68
N THR A 82 2.94 -7.41 -2.81
CA THR A 82 2.68 -8.84 -2.61
C THR A 82 3.28 -9.38 -1.31
N GLY A 83 4.31 -8.75 -0.76
CA GLY A 83 5.12 -9.31 0.32
C GLY A 83 6.09 -10.40 -0.14
N LEU A 84 6.31 -10.55 -1.45
CA LEU A 84 7.41 -11.36 -2.00
C LEU A 84 8.76 -10.69 -1.74
N ASN A 85 9.83 -11.42 -2.01
CA ASN A 85 11.20 -10.92 -1.90
C ASN A 85 12.01 -11.37 -3.11
N HIS A 86 12.24 -10.48 -4.07
CA HIS A 86 13.02 -10.80 -5.26
C HIS A 86 14.52 -10.55 -5.05
N GLU A 87 15.35 -11.57 -5.25
CA GLU A 87 16.81 -11.47 -5.12
C GLU A 87 17.52 -11.87 -6.41
N SER A 88 18.50 -11.06 -6.85
CA SER A 88 19.28 -11.39 -8.04
C SER A 88 20.25 -12.55 -7.79
N THR A 89 20.44 -13.40 -8.80
CA THR A 89 21.48 -14.42 -8.84
C THR A 89 22.23 -14.35 -10.17
N ASN A 90 23.54 -14.63 -10.12
CA ASN A 90 24.36 -14.75 -11.32
C ASN A 90 24.27 -16.14 -11.96
N ASP A 91 23.72 -17.12 -11.26
CA ASP A 91 23.55 -18.50 -11.74
C ASP A 91 22.11 -18.72 -12.22
N PRO A 92 21.86 -18.72 -13.54
CA PRO A 92 20.51 -18.87 -14.09
C PRO A 92 19.87 -20.25 -13.81
N THR A 93 20.66 -21.25 -13.41
CA THR A 93 20.11 -22.56 -13.02
C THR A 93 19.44 -22.54 -11.66
N THR A 94 19.74 -21.51 -10.85
CA THR A 94 19.16 -21.29 -9.51
C THR A 94 18.07 -20.23 -9.50
N ALA A 95 17.81 -19.59 -10.64
CA ALA A 95 16.77 -18.58 -10.77
C ALA A 95 15.39 -19.23 -10.97
N ASP A 96 14.41 -18.69 -10.27
CA ASP A 96 12.99 -18.96 -10.46
C ASP A 96 12.43 -18.12 -11.62
N LEU A 97 12.92 -16.89 -11.79
CA LEU A 97 12.47 -15.94 -12.81
C LEU A 97 13.63 -15.48 -13.72
N LEU A 98 13.44 -15.55 -15.03
CA LEU A 98 14.47 -15.21 -16.01
C LEU A 98 13.95 -14.20 -17.03
N PHE A 99 14.79 -13.23 -17.37
CA PHE A 99 14.42 -12.09 -18.21
C PHE A 99 15.30 -11.98 -19.45
N TYR A 100 14.69 -11.99 -20.63
CA TYR A 100 15.39 -11.96 -21.92
C TYR A 100 14.68 -11.09 -22.95
N ASN A 101 15.40 -10.58 -23.95
CA ASN A 101 14.78 -10.12 -25.18
C ASN A 101 14.75 -11.28 -26.18
N ALA A 102 13.75 -11.34 -27.06
CA ALA A 102 13.68 -12.29 -28.16
C ALA A 102 12.90 -11.72 -29.35
N ASP A 103 13.10 -12.26 -30.55
CA ASP A 103 12.26 -11.98 -31.73
C ASP A 103 10.93 -12.72 -31.57
N LEU A 104 9.88 -12.00 -31.19
CA LEU A 104 8.56 -12.56 -30.90
C LEU A 104 7.66 -12.54 -32.14
N SER A 105 6.55 -13.29 -32.09
CA SER A 105 5.59 -13.29 -33.19
C SER A 105 5.00 -11.90 -33.42
N ARG A 106 4.76 -11.56 -34.68
CA ARG A 106 4.16 -10.27 -35.06
C ARG A 106 2.90 -9.96 -34.24
N GLY A 107 2.94 -8.85 -33.52
CA GLY A 107 1.83 -8.38 -32.67
C GLY A 107 1.96 -8.76 -31.20
N THR A 108 3.08 -9.37 -30.79
CA THR A 108 3.41 -9.72 -29.41
C THR A 108 4.56 -8.83 -28.93
N THR A 109 4.33 -7.99 -27.93
CA THR A 109 5.35 -7.05 -27.39
C THR A 109 6.07 -7.60 -26.16
N GLY A 110 5.41 -8.51 -25.45
CA GLY A 110 5.95 -9.28 -24.32
C GLY A 110 5.37 -10.69 -24.31
N LEU A 111 6.05 -11.60 -23.62
CA LEU A 111 5.56 -12.96 -23.39
C LEU A 111 6.14 -13.56 -22.11
N THR A 112 5.26 -14.16 -21.31
CA THR A 112 5.63 -14.93 -20.13
C THR A 112 5.28 -16.39 -20.29
N GLU A 113 6.26 -17.26 -20.06
CA GLU A 113 6.06 -18.71 -20.00
C GLU A 113 6.49 -19.25 -18.64
N SER A 114 5.55 -19.88 -17.93
CA SER A 114 5.76 -20.40 -16.59
C SER A 114 5.49 -21.90 -16.52
N SER A 115 6.30 -22.60 -15.74
CA SER A 115 6.19 -24.03 -15.52
C SER A 115 6.33 -24.35 -14.03
N ILE A 116 5.61 -25.38 -13.58
CA ILE A 116 5.71 -25.90 -12.22
C ILE A 116 6.10 -27.38 -12.28
N SER A 117 7.09 -27.76 -11.47
CA SER A 117 7.44 -29.15 -11.20
C SER A 117 7.16 -29.45 -9.74
N LEU A 118 6.54 -30.60 -9.46
CA LEU A 118 6.09 -30.96 -8.12
C LEU A 118 6.33 -32.43 -7.81
N THR A 119 6.67 -32.72 -6.56
CA THR A 119 6.77 -34.08 -6.03
C THR A 119 5.67 -34.30 -5.01
N THR A 120 4.90 -35.38 -5.15
CA THR A 120 3.78 -35.70 -4.25
C THR A 120 4.04 -36.97 -3.45
N ASN A 121 3.61 -36.98 -2.19
CA ASN A 121 3.62 -38.17 -1.37
C ASN A 121 2.50 -39.11 -1.83
N VAL A 122 2.89 -40.24 -2.40
CA VAL A 122 1.95 -41.23 -2.98
C VAL A 122 0.95 -41.83 -1.97
N ARG A 123 1.17 -41.69 -0.66
CA ARG A 123 0.25 -42.19 0.37
C ARG A 123 -0.72 -41.13 0.89
N THR A 124 -0.27 -39.88 1.00
CA THR A 124 -1.07 -38.79 1.60
C THR A 124 -1.65 -37.83 0.56
N GLY A 125 -1.11 -37.79 -0.67
CA GLY A 125 -1.49 -36.83 -1.71
C GLY A 125 -0.94 -35.42 -1.47
N GLU A 126 -0.14 -35.23 -0.43
CA GLU A 126 0.50 -33.97 -0.07
C GLU A 126 1.65 -33.66 -1.02
N VAL A 127 1.80 -32.39 -1.36
CA VAL A 127 2.93 -31.88 -2.13
C VAL A 127 4.12 -31.75 -1.18
N ALA A 128 5.21 -32.46 -1.48
CA ALA A 128 6.41 -32.47 -0.66
C ALA A 128 7.32 -31.29 -0.99
N GLU A 129 7.58 -31.06 -2.28
CA GLU A 129 8.39 -29.97 -2.82
C GLU A 129 7.83 -29.56 -4.18
N SER A 130 7.96 -28.27 -4.52
CA SER A 130 7.66 -27.78 -5.85
C SER A 130 8.59 -26.63 -6.24
N THR A 131 8.90 -26.56 -7.53
CA THR A 131 9.73 -25.51 -8.14
C THR A 131 8.95 -24.88 -9.28
N ILE A 132 8.91 -23.55 -9.30
CA ILE A 132 8.33 -22.78 -10.40
C ILE A 132 9.48 -22.15 -11.18
N ARG A 133 9.43 -22.25 -12.51
CA ARG A 133 10.32 -21.52 -13.41
C ARG A 133 9.49 -20.68 -14.38
N SER A 134 9.80 -19.39 -14.43
CA SER A 134 9.16 -18.40 -15.27
C SER A 134 10.18 -17.71 -16.16
N PHE A 135 9.87 -17.62 -17.45
CA PHE A 135 10.66 -16.92 -18.45
C PHE A 135 9.83 -15.76 -18.99
N LEU A 136 10.39 -14.55 -18.90
CA LEU A 136 9.78 -13.34 -19.41
C LEU A 136 10.63 -12.83 -20.59
N TYR A 137 9.97 -12.70 -21.74
CA TYR A 137 10.53 -12.23 -22.98
C TYR A 137 9.95 -10.88 -23.36
N MET A 138 10.80 -9.93 -23.74
CA MET A 138 10.39 -8.68 -24.39
C MET A 138 10.77 -8.74 -25.87
N ASP A 139 9.91 -8.25 -26.75
CA ASP A 139 10.17 -8.30 -28.19
C ASP A 139 11.34 -7.39 -28.59
N THR A 140 12.21 -7.90 -29.46
CA THR A 140 13.34 -7.15 -30.03
C THR A 140 12.94 -6.24 -31.19
N ASP A 141 11.83 -6.53 -31.90
CA ASP A 141 11.30 -5.69 -33.00
C ASP A 141 10.24 -4.68 -32.51
N ASP A 142 10.20 -4.44 -31.20
CA ASP A 142 9.12 -3.69 -30.59
C ASP A 142 9.16 -2.18 -30.87
N THR A 143 8.00 -1.62 -31.17
CA THR A 143 7.75 -0.18 -31.30
C THR A 143 7.46 0.51 -29.96
N THR A 144 7.22 -0.24 -28.86
CA THR A 144 6.91 0.30 -27.52
C THR A 144 8.08 1.01 -26.83
N VAL A 145 9.31 0.84 -27.34
CA VAL A 145 10.50 1.57 -26.84
C VAL A 145 10.43 3.07 -27.11
N ALA A 146 9.48 3.52 -27.95
CA ALA A 146 9.18 4.93 -28.16
C ALA A 146 8.63 5.55 -26.87
N GLY A 147 9.52 6.16 -26.08
CA GLY A 147 9.21 6.70 -24.75
C GLY A 147 10.17 6.24 -23.66
N GLY A 148 11.05 5.27 -23.96
CA GLY A 148 12.03 4.73 -23.03
C GLY A 148 11.59 3.40 -22.41
N TYR A 149 12.28 3.01 -21.34
CA TYR A 149 12.09 1.73 -20.63
C TYR A 149 11.54 1.93 -19.20
N GLY A 150 11.37 3.17 -18.76
CA GLY A 150 10.99 3.49 -17.38
C GLY A 150 9.49 3.76 -17.22
N PRO A 151 9.04 4.14 -16.02
CA PRO A 151 7.66 4.59 -15.76
C PRO A 151 7.14 5.57 -16.82
N ASN A 152 5.85 5.48 -17.14
CA ASN A 152 5.17 6.19 -18.23
C ASN A 152 5.68 5.84 -19.64
N SER A 153 6.21 4.63 -19.84
CA SER A 153 6.50 4.08 -21.17
C SER A 153 5.68 2.81 -21.42
N TYR A 154 5.33 2.56 -22.69
CA TYR A 154 4.63 1.34 -23.07
C TYR A 154 5.47 0.09 -22.84
N TRP A 155 6.81 0.18 -22.93
CA TRP A 155 7.70 -0.91 -22.56
C TRP A 155 7.53 -1.29 -21.08
N TYR A 156 7.45 -0.29 -20.19
CA TYR A 156 7.30 -0.52 -18.75
C TYR A 156 5.90 -1.04 -18.39
N GLU A 157 4.85 -0.54 -19.04
CA GLU A 157 3.49 -1.11 -18.90
C GLU A 157 3.46 -2.58 -19.35
N THR A 158 4.10 -2.88 -20.49
CA THR A 158 4.21 -4.27 -21.00
C THR A 158 5.00 -5.14 -20.03
N LEU A 159 6.12 -4.65 -19.49
CA LEU A 159 6.86 -5.37 -18.45
C LEU A 159 5.99 -5.69 -17.23
N LEU A 160 5.17 -4.74 -16.76
CA LEU A 160 4.25 -4.98 -15.64
C LEU A 160 3.15 -5.99 -16.00
N HIS A 161 2.62 -5.93 -17.22
CA HIS A 161 1.66 -6.92 -17.72
C HIS A 161 2.25 -8.33 -17.65
N GLU A 162 3.45 -8.52 -18.19
CA GLU A 162 4.14 -9.80 -18.18
C GLU A 162 4.49 -10.27 -16.76
N LEU A 163 4.96 -9.37 -15.91
CA LEU A 163 5.15 -9.68 -14.48
C LEU A 163 3.82 -10.07 -13.80
N GLY A 164 2.69 -9.50 -14.21
CA GLY A 164 1.36 -9.93 -13.78
C GLY A 164 1.12 -11.41 -14.05
N HIS A 165 1.50 -11.91 -15.23
CA HIS A 165 1.47 -13.34 -15.52
C HIS A 165 2.42 -14.15 -14.62
N THR A 166 3.64 -13.68 -14.35
CA THR A 166 4.55 -14.39 -13.40
C THR A 166 3.96 -14.48 -11.99
N LEU A 167 3.08 -13.55 -11.62
CA LEU A 167 2.39 -13.51 -10.35
C LEU A 167 1.09 -14.33 -10.34
N GLY A 168 0.71 -14.93 -11.48
CA GLY A 168 -0.50 -15.75 -11.61
C GLY A 168 -1.75 -14.99 -12.05
N LEU A 169 -1.61 -13.78 -12.58
CA LEU A 169 -2.74 -13.07 -13.20
C LEU A 169 -2.96 -13.57 -14.64
N VAL A 170 -4.23 -13.75 -15.03
CA VAL A 170 -4.65 -14.08 -16.39
C VAL A 170 -5.34 -12.89 -17.05
N HIS A 171 -5.53 -12.93 -18.37
CA HIS A 171 -6.30 -11.89 -19.03
C HIS A 171 -7.79 -11.95 -18.63
N PRO A 172 -8.47 -10.80 -18.46
CA PRO A 172 -9.87 -10.71 -17.99
C PRO A 172 -10.91 -11.27 -18.99
N HIS A 173 -10.47 -11.74 -20.15
CA HIS A 173 -11.29 -12.38 -21.18
C HIS A 173 -11.03 -13.89 -21.33
N GLU A 174 -10.08 -14.46 -20.58
CA GLU A 174 -9.75 -15.89 -20.61
C GLU A 174 -10.43 -16.69 -19.49
N GLY A 175 -10.75 -16.03 -18.37
CA GLY A 175 -11.39 -16.63 -17.20
C GLY A 175 -12.87 -16.26 -17.02
N VAL A 176 -13.24 -15.78 -15.83
CA VAL A 176 -14.55 -15.12 -15.64
C VAL A 176 -14.54 -13.84 -16.47
N ILE A 177 -15.28 -13.83 -17.57
CA ILE A 177 -15.23 -12.75 -18.56
C ILE A 177 -15.79 -11.46 -17.95
N LEU A 178 -14.97 -10.40 -17.92
CA LEU A 178 -15.43 -9.05 -17.57
C LEU A 178 -16.33 -8.48 -18.67
N SER A 179 -17.26 -7.62 -18.27
CA SER A 179 -18.02 -6.84 -19.26
C SER A 179 -17.07 -5.98 -20.10
N PRO A 180 -17.34 -5.74 -21.39
CA PRO A 180 -16.47 -4.93 -22.24
C PRO A 180 -16.15 -3.52 -21.71
N SER A 181 -17.04 -2.92 -20.90
CA SER A 181 -16.79 -1.62 -20.26
C SER A 181 -15.76 -1.64 -19.13
N LEU A 182 -15.38 -2.83 -18.64
CA LEU A 182 -14.45 -3.04 -17.54
C LEU A 182 -13.19 -3.81 -17.97
N ASP A 183 -13.22 -4.50 -19.11
CA ASP A 183 -12.05 -5.10 -19.74
C ASP A 183 -11.28 -4.03 -20.51
N ASN A 184 -10.50 -3.20 -19.80
CA ASN A 184 -9.59 -2.21 -20.40
C ASN A 184 -8.42 -1.85 -19.47
N THR A 185 -7.36 -1.27 -20.04
CA THR A 185 -6.09 -1.01 -19.33
C THR A 185 -6.17 0.02 -18.21
N SER A 186 -7.26 0.78 -18.05
CA SER A 186 -7.48 1.64 -16.86
C SER A 186 -8.03 0.88 -15.64
N ILE A 187 -8.49 -0.36 -15.85
CA ILE A 187 -9.06 -1.22 -14.80
C ILE A 187 -8.08 -2.33 -14.42
N SER A 188 -7.43 -2.94 -15.43
CA SER A 188 -6.43 -3.99 -15.28
C SER A 188 -5.43 -3.90 -16.43
N LEU A 189 -4.13 -3.89 -16.10
CA LEU A 189 -3.07 -3.98 -17.11
C LEU A 189 -3.12 -5.29 -17.88
N MET A 190 -3.78 -6.33 -17.36
CA MET A 190 -3.99 -7.60 -18.04
C MET A 190 -4.99 -7.51 -19.21
N SER A 191 -5.60 -6.36 -19.47
CA SER A 191 -6.50 -6.19 -20.62
C SER A 191 -5.75 -5.91 -21.92
N TYR A 192 -6.27 -6.39 -23.04
CA TYR A 192 -5.82 -6.01 -24.39
C TYR A 192 -6.47 -4.75 -24.93
N ASN A 193 -7.51 -4.23 -24.26
CA ASN A 193 -8.21 -3.04 -24.71
C ASN A 193 -7.59 -1.80 -24.05
N GLU A 194 -6.80 -1.05 -24.81
CA GLU A 194 -6.19 0.19 -24.33
C GLU A 194 -7.25 1.24 -23.93
N ASN A 195 -7.09 1.82 -22.74
CA ASN A 195 -7.84 2.99 -22.29
C ASN A 195 -6.96 3.79 -21.33
N GLY A 196 -6.41 4.91 -21.78
CA GLY A 196 -5.45 5.70 -21.01
C GLY A 196 -4.01 5.20 -21.20
N GLY A 197 -3.17 5.42 -20.19
CA GLY A 197 -1.75 5.02 -20.20
C GLY A 197 -0.80 5.91 -21.01
N PRO A 198 0.49 5.51 -21.13
CA PRO A 198 1.07 4.31 -20.52
C PRO A 198 1.09 4.38 -18.99
N TYR A 199 0.77 3.26 -18.33
CA TYR A 199 0.67 3.12 -16.89
C TYR A 199 1.97 2.65 -16.25
N SER A 200 2.26 3.18 -15.06
CA SER A 200 3.47 2.85 -14.29
C SER A 200 3.22 1.88 -13.14
N TYR A 201 1.96 1.46 -12.92
CA TYR A 201 1.54 0.62 -11.80
C TYR A 201 0.40 -0.30 -12.19
N PHE A 202 0.25 -1.40 -11.46
CA PHE A 202 -0.91 -2.28 -11.55
C PHE A 202 -2.19 -1.53 -11.24
N GLN A 203 -3.21 -1.65 -12.09
CA GLN A 203 -4.48 -0.94 -11.93
C GLN A 203 -5.34 -1.53 -10.80
N PRO A 204 -6.43 -0.86 -10.36
CA PRO A 204 -7.14 -1.22 -9.14
C PRO A 204 -7.57 -2.69 -9.07
N LEU A 205 -7.94 -3.30 -10.21
CA LEU A 205 -8.32 -4.70 -10.23
C LEU A 205 -7.12 -5.65 -10.10
N ASP A 206 -5.99 -5.31 -10.70
CA ASP A 206 -4.74 -6.06 -10.55
C ASP A 206 -4.31 -6.10 -9.09
N ILE A 207 -4.33 -4.96 -8.39
CA ILE A 207 -3.99 -4.89 -6.96
C ILE A 207 -4.93 -5.75 -6.13
N HIS A 208 -6.24 -5.70 -6.37
CA HIS A 208 -7.19 -6.57 -5.66
C HIS A 208 -6.91 -8.06 -5.89
N ALA A 209 -6.57 -8.44 -7.11
CA ALA A 209 -6.21 -9.81 -7.46
C ALA A 209 -4.90 -10.26 -6.82
N LEU A 210 -3.86 -9.42 -6.82
CA LEU A 210 -2.59 -9.71 -6.16
C LEU A 210 -2.74 -9.78 -4.64
N HIS A 211 -3.57 -8.92 -4.04
CA HIS A 211 -3.88 -9.00 -2.61
C HIS A 211 -4.62 -10.28 -2.25
N PHE A 212 -5.51 -10.77 -3.11
CA PHE A 212 -6.11 -12.09 -2.89
C PHE A 212 -5.07 -13.19 -2.88
N LEU A 213 -4.18 -13.16 -3.86
CA LEU A 213 -3.18 -14.21 -4.03
C LEU A 213 -2.17 -14.17 -2.88
N TYR A 214 -1.68 -13.01 -2.49
CA TYR A 214 -0.50 -12.90 -1.62
C TYR A 214 -0.74 -12.18 -0.29
N GLY A 215 -1.90 -11.56 -0.08
CA GLY A 215 -2.23 -10.89 1.19
C GLY A 215 -1.36 -9.68 1.57
N GLY A 216 -0.36 -9.35 0.77
CA GLY A 216 0.71 -8.41 1.11
C GLY A 216 1.79 -9.00 2.03
N ASP A 217 1.69 -10.28 2.38
CA ASP A 217 2.61 -10.98 3.29
C ASP A 217 3.32 -12.19 2.66
N GLY A 218 3.26 -12.29 1.33
CA GLY A 218 4.03 -13.24 0.53
C GLY A 218 3.44 -14.65 0.49
N ILE A 219 4.32 -15.63 0.23
CA ILE A 219 3.93 -17.03 0.00
C ILE A 219 3.42 -17.67 1.29
N GLY A 220 2.17 -18.13 1.29
CA GLY A 220 1.58 -18.84 2.42
C GLY A 220 1.42 -18.01 3.70
N GLY A 221 1.46 -16.68 3.56
CA GLY A 221 1.18 -15.71 4.62
C GLY A 221 -0.27 -15.80 5.14
N GLN A 222 -0.55 -15.11 6.25
CA GLN A 222 -1.83 -15.15 6.97
C GLN A 222 -3.03 -14.69 6.12
N PHE A 223 -2.82 -13.88 5.09
CA PHE A 223 -3.91 -13.22 4.35
C PHE A 223 -4.03 -13.63 2.87
N GLY A 224 -3.01 -14.29 2.31
CA GLY A 224 -2.99 -14.76 0.92
C GLY A 224 -3.80 -16.03 0.64
N ALA A 225 -3.80 -16.46 -0.63
CA ALA A 225 -4.50 -17.64 -1.10
C ALA A 225 -4.10 -18.91 -0.32
N TYR A 226 -4.99 -19.91 -0.29
CA TYR A 226 -4.81 -21.19 0.40
C TYR A 226 -4.78 -21.17 1.95
N THR A 227 -4.68 -20.01 2.62
CA THR A 227 -5.09 -19.88 4.04
C THR A 227 -6.60 -19.84 4.22
N GLN A 228 -7.30 -19.51 3.14
CA GLN A 228 -8.74 -19.50 3.02
C GLN A 228 -9.20 -20.87 2.52
N THR A 229 -9.25 -21.89 3.38
CA THR A 229 -10.06 -23.09 3.07
C THR A 229 -11.46 -22.64 2.66
N PRO A 230 -12.06 -23.24 1.62
CA PRO A 230 -13.31 -22.73 1.06
C PRO A 230 -14.38 -22.72 2.14
N PRO A 231 -15.23 -21.68 2.22
CA PRO A 231 -16.49 -21.84 2.90
C PRO A 231 -17.21 -22.98 2.16
N VAL A 232 -17.65 -23.98 2.90
CA VAL A 232 -18.63 -24.95 2.40
C VAL A 232 -19.74 -24.17 1.70
N ASP A 233 -20.13 -24.61 0.49
CA ASP A 233 -21.14 -23.96 -0.36
C ASP A 233 -22.23 -23.26 0.47
N GLY A 234 -22.32 -21.94 0.35
CA GLY A 234 -23.34 -21.13 1.02
C GLY A 234 -22.92 -20.43 2.32
N THR A 235 -21.63 -20.43 2.68
CA THR A 235 -21.10 -19.50 3.69
C THR A 235 -20.30 -18.38 3.01
N PRO A 236 -20.53 -17.09 3.32
CA PRO A 236 -19.71 -16.04 2.74
C PRO A 236 -18.27 -16.20 3.22
N ALA A 237 -17.30 -16.07 2.31
CA ALA A 237 -15.90 -15.87 2.69
C ALA A 237 -15.82 -14.77 3.77
N LYS A 238 -14.89 -14.90 4.73
CA LYS A 238 -14.60 -13.81 5.68
C LYS A 238 -14.53 -12.52 4.86
N PRO A 239 -15.27 -11.46 5.26
CA PRO A 239 -15.57 -10.34 4.40
C PRO A 239 -14.29 -9.89 3.74
N TYR A 240 -14.25 -10.09 2.43
CA TYR A 240 -13.19 -9.59 1.59
C TYR A 240 -13.16 -8.10 1.84
N LEU A 241 -12.17 -7.65 2.59
CA LEU A 241 -11.91 -6.23 2.77
C LEU A 241 -11.53 -5.76 1.38
N ILE A 242 -12.48 -5.14 0.68
CA ILE A 242 -12.13 -4.15 -0.33
C ILE A 242 -11.35 -3.11 0.48
N TYR A 243 -10.03 -3.25 0.51
CA TYR A 243 -9.17 -2.34 1.25
C TYR A 243 -9.40 -0.95 0.65
N SER A 244 -9.96 -0.04 1.44
CA SER A 244 -9.67 1.38 1.28
C SER A 244 -8.17 1.60 1.54
N GLY A 245 -7.54 2.58 0.88
CA GLY A 245 -6.10 2.81 0.97
C GLY A 245 -5.26 2.10 -0.10
N LEU A 246 -5.83 1.78 -1.28
CA LEU A 246 -5.06 1.26 -2.41
C LEU A 246 -4.02 2.27 -2.90
N GLU A 247 -4.23 3.56 -2.64
CA GLU A 247 -3.37 4.68 -3.03
C GLU A 247 -1.90 4.49 -2.59
N LYS A 248 -1.66 3.77 -1.48
CA LYS A 248 -0.31 3.43 -0.98
C LYS A 248 0.48 2.52 -1.92
N PHE A 249 -0.20 1.81 -2.82
CA PHE A 249 0.39 0.93 -3.83
C PHE A 249 0.58 1.61 -5.18
N TYR A 250 0.22 2.89 -5.28
CA TYR A 250 0.45 3.71 -6.46
C TYR A 250 1.29 4.91 -6.02
N PRO A 251 2.63 4.81 -6.09
CA PRO A 251 3.52 5.93 -5.79
C PRO A 251 3.10 7.23 -6.51
N ASP A 252 2.50 7.13 -7.71
CA ASP A 252 2.01 8.32 -8.43
C ASP A 252 0.53 8.70 -8.17
N SER A 253 -0.31 7.84 -7.56
CA SER A 253 -1.71 8.26 -7.21
C SER A 253 -1.72 9.30 -6.09
N ILE A 254 -0.63 9.32 -5.35
CA ILE A 254 -0.28 10.30 -4.36
C ILE A 254 0.35 11.58 -5.00
N MET A 255 0.95 11.46 -6.19
CA MET A 255 1.58 12.56 -6.93
C MET A 255 0.64 13.36 -7.84
N ASN A 256 -0.60 12.90 -8.04
CA ASN A 256 -1.50 13.54 -9.00
C ASN A 256 -2.71 14.18 -8.36
N THR A 257 -2.48 14.98 -7.32
CA THR A 257 -3.24 16.23 -7.20
C THR A 257 -2.36 17.38 -6.71
N LEU A 258 -1.94 18.14 -7.72
CA LEU A 258 -1.74 19.58 -7.69
C LEU A 258 -0.47 20.08 -6.97
N ALA A 259 0.58 20.34 -7.76
CA ALA A 259 1.46 21.49 -7.54
C ALA A 259 1.53 22.33 -8.82
N SER A 260 0.90 23.51 -8.80
CA SER A 260 1.11 24.52 -9.84
C SER A 260 2.37 25.31 -9.52
N ASP A 261 3.28 25.44 -10.49
CA ASP A 261 4.33 26.45 -10.38
C ASP A 261 3.72 27.87 -10.40
N SER A 262 4.44 28.81 -9.79
CA SER A 262 4.03 30.23 -9.75
C SER A 262 4.34 30.98 -11.07
N GLN A 263 4.45 30.30 -12.21
CA GLN A 263 4.79 30.90 -13.51
C GLN A 263 3.73 30.64 -14.60
N GLY A 264 2.65 29.89 -14.31
CA GLY A 264 1.48 29.84 -15.17
C GLY A 264 1.75 29.27 -16.58
N ARG A 265 2.69 28.33 -16.70
CA ARG A 265 2.94 27.62 -17.96
C ARG A 265 2.27 26.24 -17.92
N THR A 266 1.16 26.12 -18.63
CA THR A 266 0.52 24.83 -18.89
C THR A 266 1.38 24.04 -19.89
N GLY A 267 2.10 23.04 -19.39
CA GLY A 267 2.75 22.00 -20.17
C GLY A 267 3.20 20.91 -19.21
N SER A 268 2.84 19.65 -19.49
CA SER A 268 3.25 18.49 -18.70
C SER A 268 4.74 18.51 -18.40
N SER A 269 5.12 18.84 -17.17
CA SER A 269 6.43 18.52 -16.61
C SER A 269 6.21 17.74 -15.32
N SER A 270 6.53 16.45 -15.39
CA SER A 270 6.75 15.57 -14.26
C SER A 270 7.54 16.30 -13.16
N LEU A 271 6.97 16.39 -11.96
CA LEU A 271 7.59 17.00 -10.78
C LEU A 271 8.64 16.03 -10.20
N ILE A 272 9.78 15.92 -10.87
CA ILE A 272 10.90 15.11 -10.40
C ILE A 272 11.68 15.94 -9.37
N ASN A 273 11.85 15.41 -8.15
CA ASN A 273 12.77 16.00 -7.20
C ASN A 273 14.22 15.82 -7.71
N SER A 274 15.03 16.86 -7.61
CA SER A 274 16.40 16.89 -8.12
C SER A 274 17.35 17.42 -7.07
N SER A 275 18.65 17.46 -7.35
CA SER A 275 19.63 18.04 -6.42
C SER A 275 19.61 19.59 -6.38
N ALA A 276 18.62 20.23 -6.99
CA ALA A 276 18.47 21.67 -7.02
C ALA A 276 17.47 22.11 -5.94
N ASP A 277 17.68 23.29 -5.36
CA ASP A 277 16.75 23.82 -4.36
C ASP A 277 15.39 24.16 -5.02
N GLN A 278 14.34 23.40 -4.70
CA GLN A 278 13.02 23.51 -5.33
C GLN A 278 11.93 23.90 -4.33
N VAL A 279 10.78 24.36 -4.87
CA VAL A 279 9.59 24.66 -4.07
C VAL A 279 8.44 23.81 -4.60
N PHE A 280 7.88 22.98 -3.74
CA PHE A 280 6.73 22.14 -4.01
C PHE A 280 5.56 22.62 -3.18
N SER A 281 4.37 22.69 -3.78
CA SER A 281 3.17 23.17 -3.09
C SER A 281 2.00 22.29 -3.42
N ALA A 282 1.49 21.54 -2.44
CA ALA A 282 0.26 20.81 -2.59
C ALA A 282 -0.94 21.76 -2.66
N THR A 283 -1.99 21.29 -3.32
CA THR A 283 -3.16 22.10 -3.65
C THR A 283 -4.47 21.33 -3.43
N VAL A 284 -4.41 20.08 -2.94
CA VAL A 284 -5.54 19.34 -2.34
C VAL A 284 -5.33 19.15 -0.85
N GLU A 285 -6.42 18.80 -0.16
CA GLU A 285 -6.45 18.58 1.29
C GLU A 285 -5.63 17.37 1.73
N THR A 286 -5.64 16.26 0.99
CA THR A 286 -4.79 15.09 1.24
C THR A 286 -3.68 15.03 0.20
N SER A 287 -2.44 15.24 0.61
CA SER A 287 -1.30 15.33 -0.31
C SER A 287 -0.04 14.77 0.35
N VAL A 288 0.76 14.04 -0.42
CA VAL A 288 2.00 13.45 0.08
C VAL A 288 3.16 13.89 -0.79
N PHE A 289 4.30 14.15 -0.16
CA PHE A 289 5.57 14.32 -0.84
C PHE A 289 6.41 13.05 -0.69
N ASP A 290 7.03 12.57 -1.76
CA ASP A 290 7.70 11.28 -1.74
C ASP A 290 9.22 11.39 -1.61
N PHE A 291 9.75 10.80 -0.53
CA PHE A 291 11.16 10.49 -0.29
C PHE A 291 11.34 8.99 0.00
N SER A 292 10.54 8.11 -0.62
CA SER A 292 10.58 6.64 -0.39
C SER A 292 11.90 5.96 -0.73
N ASP A 293 12.88 6.68 -1.28
CA ASP A 293 14.25 6.20 -1.49
C ASP A 293 15.22 6.60 -0.35
N LEU A 294 14.78 7.48 0.55
CA LEU A 294 15.54 7.97 1.70
C LEU A 294 14.90 7.52 3.03
N ARG A 295 15.68 7.59 4.10
CA ARG A 295 15.22 7.42 5.48
C ARG A 295 14.86 8.77 6.09
N TYR A 296 13.95 8.80 7.05
CA TYR A 296 13.62 10.04 7.77
C TYR A 296 14.86 10.70 8.40
N GLU A 297 15.78 9.89 8.94
CA GLU A 297 17.01 10.38 9.58
C GLU A 297 18.03 11.02 8.61
N ASP A 298 17.93 10.73 7.31
CA ASP A 298 18.81 11.31 6.28
C ASP A 298 18.37 12.73 5.87
N ILE A 299 17.23 13.20 6.39
CA ILE A 299 16.60 14.44 5.99
C ILE A 299 16.55 15.41 7.17
N THR A 300 17.03 16.62 6.95
CA THR A 300 16.80 17.72 7.90
C THR A 300 15.46 18.35 7.59
N PHE A 301 14.47 18.12 8.45
CA PHE A 301 13.12 18.67 8.32
C PHE A 301 12.93 19.85 9.27
N THR A 302 12.57 21.03 8.75
CA THR A 302 12.37 22.24 9.56
C THR A 302 11.07 22.94 9.19
N LYS A 303 10.14 23.04 10.13
CA LYS A 303 8.94 23.88 9.95
C LYS A 303 9.30 25.36 9.83
N THR A 304 8.93 25.99 8.72
CA THR A 304 9.19 27.42 8.41
C THR A 304 7.91 28.27 8.45
N GLY A 305 6.74 27.64 8.42
CA GLY A 305 5.42 28.29 8.53
C GLY A 305 4.31 27.30 8.89
N SER A 306 3.05 27.74 8.92
CA SER A 306 1.92 26.91 9.40
C SER A 306 1.78 25.57 8.66
N LYS A 307 2.00 25.58 7.34
CA LYS A 307 2.04 24.40 6.47
C LYS A 307 3.21 24.49 5.49
N SER A 308 4.35 24.99 5.96
CA SER A 308 5.54 25.18 5.13
C SER A 308 6.74 24.60 5.87
N TYR A 309 7.53 23.82 5.15
CA TYR A 309 8.69 23.11 5.68
C TYR A 309 9.87 23.30 4.72
N SER A 310 11.04 23.59 5.27
CA SER A 310 12.31 23.46 4.56
C SER A 310 12.86 22.08 4.84
N VAL A 311 13.23 21.37 3.77
CA VAL A 311 13.72 19.99 3.82
C VAL A 311 15.07 19.94 3.13
N PHE A 312 16.06 19.33 3.77
CA PHE A 312 17.39 19.18 3.18
C PHE A 312 17.82 17.73 3.19
N SER A 313 18.32 17.25 2.05
CA SER A 313 19.02 15.96 1.95
C SER A 313 20.27 16.10 1.06
N LEU A 314 21.21 15.16 1.19
CA LEU A 314 22.39 15.14 0.32
C LEU A 314 22.04 14.83 -1.15
N GLN A 315 20.95 14.10 -1.38
CA GLN A 315 20.52 13.67 -2.70
C GLN A 315 19.71 14.75 -3.44
N TYR A 316 18.85 15.46 -2.70
CA TYR A 316 17.87 16.39 -3.28
C TYR A 316 18.15 17.88 -2.94
N GLY A 317 19.25 18.20 -2.27
CA GLY A 317 19.52 19.60 -1.92
C GLY A 317 18.50 20.15 -0.92
N THR A 318 18.19 21.45 -0.97
CA THR A 318 17.25 22.11 -0.05
C THR A 318 15.93 22.45 -0.73
N ASP A 319 14.87 21.72 -0.40
CA ASP A 319 13.53 22.01 -0.90
C ASP A 319 12.65 22.75 0.12
N THR A 320 11.59 23.36 -0.40
CA THR A 320 10.49 23.91 0.38
C THR A 320 9.21 23.16 0.05
N LEU A 321 8.61 22.51 1.04
CA LEU A 321 7.34 21.81 0.93
C LEU A 321 6.22 22.67 1.53
N ASN A 322 5.22 23.02 0.74
CA ASN A 322 4.04 23.76 1.19
C ASN A 322 2.79 22.91 1.08
N ASN A 323 1.92 23.00 2.08
CA ASN A 323 0.58 22.42 2.14
C ASN A 323 0.49 20.88 2.05
N PHE A 324 1.62 20.17 2.01
CA PHE A 324 1.65 18.72 2.09
C PHE A 324 1.13 18.25 3.45
N THR A 325 0.30 17.21 3.46
CA THR A 325 -0.17 16.57 4.70
C THR A 325 0.66 15.37 5.09
N ARG A 326 1.32 14.70 4.14
CA ARG A 326 2.18 13.55 4.40
C ARG A 326 3.54 13.73 3.73
N VAL A 327 4.55 13.06 4.26
CA VAL A 327 5.82 12.83 3.58
C VAL A 327 6.21 11.37 3.78
N THR A 328 6.44 10.63 2.70
CA THR A 328 6.79 9.20 2.75
C THR A 328 8.29 9.01 2.70
N PHE A 329 8.79 8.06 3.47
CA PHE A 329 10.18 7.59 3.52
C PHE A 329 10.20 6.07 3.41
N ASN A 330 11.36 5.48 3.19
CA ASN A 330 11.47 4.02 3.16
C ASN A 330 11.25 3.35 4.54
N ASP A 331 11.31 4.12 5.63
CA ASP A 331 11.20 3.66 7.01
C ASP A 331 10.00 4.23 7.77
N GLY A 332 9.12 4.98 7.10
CA GLY A 332 7.92 5.54 7.73
C GLY A 332 7.24 6.62 6.93
N THR A 333 6.20 7.22 7.52
CA THR A 333 5.48 8.36 6.96
C THR A 333 5.37 9.47 8.00
N LEU A 334 5.81 10.68 7.67
CA LEU A 334 5.60 11.85 8.51
C LEU A 334 4.25 12.49 8.20
N ALA A 335 3.38 12.58 9.20
CA ALA A 335 2.12 13.31 9.12
C ALA A 335 2.30 14.76 9.57
N LEU A 336 1.91 15.71 8.70
CA LEU A 336 2.11 17.15 8.85
C LEU A 336 0.83 17.93 9.19
N ASP A 337 -0.32 17.30 9.06
CA ASP A 337 -1.67 17.80 9.37
C ASP A 337 -1.97 17.66 10.87
N VAL A 338 -1.14 18.35 11.67
CA VAL A 338 -1.15 18.30 13.14
C VAL A 338 -1.94 19.43 13.79
N GLY A 339 -2.47 20.35 12.99
CA GLY A 339 -3.21 21.53 13.44
C GLY A 339 -4.57 21.23 14.07
N GLU A 340 -5.28 22.29 14.44
CA GLU A 340 -6.66 22.23 14.93
C GLU A 340 -7.58 21.66 13.85
N GLY A 341 -8.36 20.62 14.19
CA GLY A 341 -9.26 19.98 13.24
C GLY A 341 -8.60 19.11 12.17
N GLU A 342 -7.27 18.97 12.18
CA GLU A 342 -6.53 18.15 11.22
C GLU A 342 -6.33 16.72 11.76
N THR A 343 -6.36 15.73 10.86
CA THR A 343 -6.51 14.31 11.21
C THR A 343 -5.43 13.80 12.16
N ALA A 344 -4.14 13.97 11.83
CA ALA A 344 -3.07 13.43 12.67
C ALA A 344 -3.03 14.12 14.04
N GLY A 345 -3.27 15.44 14.06
CA GLY A 345 -3.40 16.21 15.30
C GLY A 345 -4.56 15.71 16.17
N GLN A 346 -5.72 15.48 15.56
CA GLN A 346 -6.91 14.94 16.22
C GLN A 346 -6.69 13.55 16.80
N ALA A 347 -6.07 12.64 16.03
CA ALA A 347 -5.75 11.29 16.50
C ALA A 347 -4.84 11.33 17.73
N TYR A 348 -3.75 12.11 17.66
CA TYR A 348 -2.79 12.23 18.75
C TYR A 348 -3.42 12.85 20.01
N ARG A 349 -4.12 13.99 19.86
CA ARG A 349 -4.73 14.71 21.00
C ARG A 349 -5.85 13.91 21.66
N LEU A 350 -6.69 13.24 20.88
CA LEU A 350 -7.74 12.39 21.42
C LEU A 350 -7.17 11.19 22.19
N TYR A 351 -6.16 10.53 21.62
CA TYR A 351 -5.48 9.41 22.28
C TYR A 351 -4.85 9.86 23.60
N GLN A 352 -4.10 10.97 23.59
CA GLN A 352 -3.48 11.50 24.79
C GLN A 352 -4.53 11.91 25.83
N ALA A 353 -5.62 12.56 25.42
CA ALA A 353 -6.71 12.95 26.31
C ALA A 353 -7.40 11.72 26.94
N ALA A 354 -7.59 10.65 26.16
CA ALA A 354 -8.23 9.43 26.62
C ALA A 354 -7.39 8.67 27.65
N PHE A 355 -6.06 8.64 27.53
CA PHE A 355 -5.21 7.78 28.37
C PHE A 355 -4.24 8.52 29.30
N ALA A 356 -4.17 9.86 29.19
CA ALA A 356 -3.29 10.72 29.99
C ALA A 356 -1.81 10.29 29.90
N ARG A 357 -1.35 9.97 28.69
CA ARG A 357 0.03 9.60 28.37
C ARG A 357 0.35 9.93 26.92
N THR A 358 1.64 10.08 26.60
CA THR A 358 2.11 10.11 25.20
C THR A 358 1.56 8.89 24.45
N PRO A 359 0.85 9.11 23.33
CA PRO A 359 0.38 8.03 22.47
C PRO A 359 1.53 7.20 21.92
N ASP A 360 1.28 5.90 21.70
CA ASP A 360 2.15 5.10 20.83
C ASP A 360 1.82 5.39 19.36
N LEU A 361 2.86 5.48 18.53
CA LEU A 361 2.73 5.86 17.12
C LEU A 361 1.87 4.87 16.30
N PRO A 362 1.95 3.54 16.50
CA PRO A 362 1.05 2.60 15.85
C PRO A 362 -0.43 2.85 16.18
N GLY A 363 -0.75 3.18 17.43
CA GLY A 363 -2.10 3.56 17.85
C GLY A 363 -2.59 4.86 17.21
N VAL A 364 -1.70 5.85 17.05
CA VAL A 364 -2.02 7.09 16.32
C VAL A 364 -2.32 6.77 14.85
N ALA A 365 -1.45 6.00 14.18
CA ALA A 365 -1.65 5.59 12.79
C ALA A 365 -2.98 4.83 12.60
N TYR A 366 -3.33 3.94 13.53
CA TYR A 366 -4.59 3.21 13.51
C TYR A 366 -5.80 4.16 13.52
N HIS A 367 -5.82 5.16 14.40
CA HIS A 367 -6.95 6.09 14.48
C HIS A 367 -6.97 7.14 13.36
N MET A 368 -5.81 7.49 12.79
CA MET A 368 -5.76 8.26 11.54
C MET A 368 -6.44 7.49 10.41
N ASN A 369 -6.10 6.20 10.25
CA ASN A 369 -6.73 5.34 9.25
C ASN A 369 -8.24 5.21 9.46
N ASP A 370 -8.72 5.15 10.71
CA ASP A 370 -10.15 5.15 11.00
C ASP A 370 -10.87 6.40 10.48
N MET A 371 -10.24 7.57 10.57
CA MET A 371 -10.81 8.82 10.07
C MET A 371 -10.73 8.93 8.54
N GLU A 372 -9.57 8.61 7.96
CA GLU A 372 -9.29 8.87 6.55
C GLU A 372 -9.90 7.82 5.62
N ASN A 373 -9.72 6.55 5.98
CA ASN A 373 -10.03 5.43 5.08
C ASN A 373 -11.32 4.71 5.46
N ASN A 374 -11.70 4.74 6.74
CA ASN A 374 -12.92 4.11 7.22
C ASN A 374 -14.06 5.13 7.43
N GLY A 375 -13.76 6.44 7.34
CA GLY A 375 -14.74 7.52 7.44
C GLY A 375 -15.38 7.65 8.83
N LEU A 376 -14.73 7.17 9.89
CA LEU A 376 -15.21 7.38 11.25
C LEU A 376 -15.04 8.84 11.65
N SER A 377 -16.07 9.40 12.27
CA SER A 377 -15.95 10.68 12.97
C SER A 377 -15.10 10.55 14.23
N ILE A 378 -14.43 11.64 14.62
CA ILE A 378 -13.66 11.71 15.86
C ILE A 378 -14.48 11.31 17.10
N THR A 379 -15.79 11.58 17.12
CA THR A 379 -16.69 11.19 18.22
C THR A 379 -16.92 9.67 18.27
N GLN A 380 -16.96 8.99 17.12
CA GLN A 380 -17.03 7.52 17.08
C GLN A 380 -15.72 6.90 17.59
N ILE A 381 -14.58 7.51 17.27
CA ILE A 381 -13.28 7.08 17.80
C ILE A 381 -13.21 7.31 19.32
N ALA A 382 -13.71 8.45 19.81
CA ALA A 382 -13.81 8.73 21.24
C ALA A 382 -14.66 7.68 21.98
N SER A 383 -15.74 7.20 21.35
CA SER A 383 -16.54 6.09 21.87
C SER A 383 -15.72 4.80 22.02
N ASN A 384 -14.83 4.51 21.08
CA ASN A 384 -13.95 3.32 21.15
C ASN A 384 -12.94 3.44 22.30
N PHE A 385 -12.36 4.63 22.48
CA PHE A 385 -11.49 4.92 23.63
C PHE A 385 -12.22 4.73 24.95
N ILE A 386 -13.40 5.33 25.12
CA ILE A 386 -14.20 5.23 26.35
C ILE A 386 -14.59 3.79 26.67
N ALA A 387 -14.87 2.97 25.64
CA ALA A 387 -15.20 1.57 25.81
C ALA A 387 -13.99 0.69 26.23
N SER A 388 -12.76 1.18 26.03
CA SER A 388 -11.54 0.40 26.23
C SER A 388 -11.24 0.10 27.72
N PRO A 389 -10.55 -1.02 28.02
CA PRO A 389 -10.10 -1.32 29.39
C PRO A 389 -9.14 -0.28 29.99
N GLU A 390 -8.29 0.35 29.15
CA GLU A 390 -7.34 1.36 29.61
C GLU A 390 -8.06 2.62 30.09
N PHE A 391 -9.08 3.06 29.36
CA PHE A 391 -9.91 4.20 29.77
C PHE A 391 -10.61 3.94 31.10
N LYS A 392 -11.22 2.76 31.27
CA LYS A 392 -11.86 2.37 32.54
C LYS A 392 -10.88 2.33 33.71
N THR A 393 -9.63 1.95 33.46
CA THR A 393 -8.57 1.99 34.49
C THR A 393 -8.25 3.43 34.91
N LYS A 394 -8.31 4.39 33.98
CA LYS A 394 -8.00 5.81 34.22
C LYS A 394 -9.18 6.60 34.79
N TYR A 395 -10.39 6.33 34.31
CA TYR A 395 -11.59 7.10 34.63
C TYR A 395 -12.54 6.37 35.61
N GLY A 396 -12.31 5.08 35.86
CA GLY A 396 -13.19 4.21 36.64
C GLY A 396 -14.17 3.43 35.75
N ASP A 397 -14.68 2.30 36.26
CA ASP A 397 -15.64 1.47 35.51
C ASP A 397 -17.00 2.16 35.32
N ASN A 398 -17.43 2.97 36.29
CA ASN A 398 -18.69 3.71 36.27
C ASN A 398 -18.55 5.02 37.07
N PRO A 399 -17.75 6.00 36.60
CA PRO A 399 -17.63 7.27 37.30
C PRO A 399 -18.96 8.02 37.29
N THR A 400 -19.18 8.90 38.27
CA THR A 400 -20.24 9.90 38.16
C THR A 400 -19.85 10.96 37.11
N GLU A 401 -20.82 11.73 36.62
CA GLU A 401 -20.54 12.86 35.71
C GLU A 401 -19.51 13.83 36.29
N GLU A 402 -19.64 14.15 37.58
CA GLU A 402 -18.70 15.00 38.29
C GLU A 402 -17.28 14.40 38.34
N GLN A 403 -17.16 13.09 38.61
CA GLN A 403 -15.86 12.41 38.59
C GLN A 403 -15.26 12.42 37.19
N TYR A 404 -16.06 12.14 36.17
CA TYR A 404 -15.62 12.14 34.78
C TYR A 404 -15.07 13.51 34.36
N ILE A 405 -15.81 14.60 34.63
CA ILE A 405 -15.38 15.97 34.31
C ILE A 405 -14.10 16.35 35.06
N ASN A 406 -14.04 16.11 36.37
CA ASN A 406 -12.83 16.39 37.16
C ASN A 406 -11.60 15.64 36.63
N LEU A 407 -11.77 14.38 36.22
CA LEU A 407 -10.70 13.59 35.62
C LEU A 407 -10.29 14.11 34.24
N LEU A 408 -11.20 14.59 33.40
CA LEU A 408 -10.83 15.24 32.13
C LEU A 408 -9.97 16.49 32.36
N TYR A 409 -10.36 17.35 33.30
CA TYR A 409 -9.56 18.53 33.65
C TYR A 409 -8.16 18.16 34.16
N GLN A 410 -8.07 17.11 34.98
CA GLN A 410 -6.79 16.68 35.54
C GLN A 410 -5.91 15.95 34.51
N ASN A 411 -6.50 15.09 33.68
CA ASN A 411 -5.77 14.21 32.76
C ASN A 411 -5.42 14.90 31.44
N VAL A 412 -6.27 15.81 30.96
CA VAL A 412 -6.10 16.49 29.68
C VAL A 412 -5.48 17.88 29.87
N LEU A 413 -5.99 18.66 30.82
CA LEU A 413 -5.59 20.06 31.01
C LEU A 413 -4.61 20.26 32.17
N ASN A 414 -4.31 19.19 32.92
CA ASN A 414 -3.43 19.21 34.08
C ASN A 414 -3.78 20.30 35.11
N ARG A 415 -5.07 20.55 35.33
CA ARG A 415 -5.57 21.54 36.31
C ARG A 415 -6.84 21.07 37.00
N THR A 416 -7.16 21.72 38.12
CA THR A 416 -8.45 21.55 38.80
C THR A 416 -9.49 22.50 38.18
N PRO A 417 -10.71 22.04 37.88
CA PRO A 417 -11.77 22.92 37.40
C PRO A 417 -12.34 23.79 38.52
N ALA A 418 -12.88 24.94 38.15
CA ALA A 418 -13.77 25.70 39.03
C ALA A 418 -15.15 25.04 39.11
N GLU A 419 -15.90 25.31 40.19
CA GLU A 419 -17.23 24.72 40.41
C GLU A 419 -18.21 25.01 39.25
N PHE A 420 -18.18 26.22 38.70
CA PHE A 420 -19.04 26.59 37.56
C PHE A 420 -18.66 25.87 36.25
N GLU A 421 -17.40 25.46 36.08
CA GLU A 421 -16.95 24.68 34.92
C GLU A 421 -17.52 23.26 34.98
N VAL A 422 -17.51 22.66 36.17
CA VAL A 422 -18.10 21.33 36.39
C VAL A 422 -19.62 21.37 36.18
N GLU A 423 -20.29 22.40 36.73
CA GLU A 423 -21.75 22.53 36.59
C GLU A 423 -22.18 22.75 35.14
N TYR A 424 -21.40 23.51 34.35
CA TYR A 424 -21.66 23.74 32.93
C TYR A 424 -21.81 22.43 32.12
N TYR A 425 -20.96 21.43 32.37
CA TYR A 425 -21.02 20.14 31.68
C TYR A 425 -22.12 19.24 32.23
N LYS A 426 -22.33 19.24 33.56
CA LYS A 426 -23.42 18.47 34.19
C LYS A 426 -24.79 18.91 33.69
N GLU A 427 -25.04 20.22 33.60
CA GLU A 427 -26.29 20.75 33.02
C GLU A 427 -26.52 20.23 31.60
N ARG A 428 -25.45 20.16 30.77
CA ARG A 428 -25.55 19.69 29.39
C ARG A 428 -25.79 18.19 29.26
N PHE A 429 -25.24 17.39 30.18
CA PHE A 429 -25.57 15.97 30.27
C PHE A 429 -27.05 15.78 30.64
N GLN A 430 -27.56 16.56 31.60
CA GLN A 430 -28.96 16.48 32.03
C GLN A 430 -29.94 16.94 30.93
N GLU A 431 -29.58 17.97 30.17
CA GLU A 431 -30.35 18.47 29.04
C GLU A 431 -30.23 17.59 27.79
N GLY A 432 -29.25 16.67 27.75
CA GLY A 432 -28.95 15.85 26.58
C GLY A 432 -28.35 16.63 25.41
N SER A 433 -27.78 17.82 25.66
CA SER A 433 -27.13 18.65 24.64
C SER A 433 -25.69 18.25 24.35
N THR A 434 -25.09 17.41 25.21
CA THR A 434 -23.83 16.72 24.95
C THR A 434 -23.82 15.36 25.64
N ASP A 435 -22.84 14.53 25.30
CA ASP A 435 -22.59 13.23 25.90
C ASP A 435 -21.10 13.08 26.25
N TRP A 436 -20.75 11.94 26.84
CA TRP A 436 -19.40 11.70 27.33
C TRP A 436 -18.36 11.65 26.21
N ASN A 437 -18.73 11.05 25.07
CA ASN A 437 -17.87 10.92 23.89
C ASN A 437 -17.55 12.29 23.30
N THR A 438 -18.58 13.11 23.12
CA THR A 438 -18.48 14.48 22.60
C THR A 438 -17.71 15.36 23.57
N THR A 439 -17.90 15.18 24.89
CA THR A 439 -17.15 15.93 25.90
C THR A 439 -15.66 15.58 25.88
N LEU A 440 -15.28 14.31 25.71
CA LEU A 440 -13.88 13.93 25.55
C LEU A 440 -13.24 14.64 24.33
N VAL A 441 -13.96 14.68 23.21
CA VAL A 441 -13.52 15.41 22.00
C VAL A 441 -13.37 16.91 22.29
N PHE A 442 -14.31 17.53 23.00
CA PHE A 442 -14.21 18.95 23.36
C PHE A 442 -12.98 19.26 24.22
N PHE A 443 -12.59 18.36 25.13
CA PHE A 443 -11.36 18.53 25.91
C PHE A 443 -10.12 18.31 25.04
N ALA A 444 -10.10 17.25 24.22
CA ALA A 444 -9.00 16.94 23.31
C ALA A 444 -8.70 18.08 22.31
N GLU A 445 -9.75 18.67 21.73
CA GLU A 445 -9.65 19.76 20.76
C GLU A 445 -9.84 21.15 21.39
N SER A 446 -9.78 21.26 22.72
CA SER A 446 -9.85 22.56 23.38
C SER A 446 -8.61 23.41 23.04
N PRO A 447 -8.74 24.75 22.94
CA PRO A 447 -7.58 25.61 22.72
C PRO A 447 -6.46 25.42 23.75
N GLU A 448 -6.83 25.10 25.00
CA GLU A 448 -5.87 24.83 26.09
C GLU A 448 -5.08 23.54 25.81
N ASN A 449 -5.75 22.45 25.42
CA ASN A 449 -5.06 21.19 25.10
C ASN A 449 -4.25 21.28 23.80
N ILE A 450 -4.77 21.94 22.76
CA ILE A 450 -4.03 22.15 21.51
C ILE A 450 -2.71 22.86 21.78
N LEU A 451 -2.72 23.92 22.62
CA LEU A 451 -1.50 24.64 23.00
C LEU A 451 -0.56 23.78 23.86
N ALA A 452 -1.09 22.93 24.73
CA ALA A 452 -0.30 22.03 25.56
C ALA A 452 0.43 20.96 24.72
N VAL A 453 -0.23 20.42 23.70
CA VAL A 453 0.30 19.35 22.83
C VAL A 453 1.16 19.88 21.68
N ALA A 454 0.93 21.10 21.22
CA ALA A 454 1.61 21.68 20.07
C ALA A 454 3.15 21.51 20.06
N PRO A 455 3.88 21.62 21.18
CA PRO A 455 5.32 21.38 21.19
C PRO A 455 5.71 19.94 20.80
N GLU A 456 4.94 18.94 21.21
CA GLU A 456 5.23 17.50 21.01
C GLU A 456 5.10 17.09 19.54
N ILE A 457 4.17 17.70 18.81
CA ILE A 457 3.86 17.35 17.41
C ILE A 457 4.26 18.46 16.43
N SER A 458 5.10 19.39 16.87
CA SER A 458 5.42 20.62 16.13
C SER A 458 6.10 20.38 14.77
N GLN A 459 6.86 19.28 14.63
CA GLN A 459 7.53 18.87 13.39
C GLN A 459 6.73 17.86 12.57
N GLY A 460 5.50 17.56 12.98
CA GLY A 460 4.74 16.43 12.47
C GLY A 460 4.85 15.21 13.39
N ILE A 461 4.18 14.13 12.99
CA ILE A 461 4.15 12.85 13.70
C ILE A 461 4.73 11.80 12.75
N LEU A 462 5.89 11.24 13.07
CA LEU A 462 6.47 10.15 12.29
C LEU A 462 5.74 8.86 12.63
N LEU A 463 5.25 8.17 11.61
CA LEU A 463 4.58 6.88 11.70
C LEU A 463 5.56 5.83 11.16
N ASP A 464 6.20 5.10 12.06
CA ASP A 464 7.17 4.06 11.70
C ASP A 464 6.48 2.86 11.04
N LEU A 465 7.20 2.14 10.17
CA LEU A 465 6.74 0.91 9.49
C LEU A 465 6.77 -0.33 10.38
#